data_AF-A0A7J8QN24-F1
#
_entry.id   AF-A0A7J8QN24-F1
#
_cell.length_a   1.000
_cell.length_b   1.000
_cell.length_c   1.000
_cell.angle_alpha   90.00
_cell.angle_beta   90.00
_cell.angle_gamma   90.00
#
_symmetry.space_group_name_H-M   'P 1'
#
loop_
_entity.id
_entity.type
_entity.pdbx_description
1 polymer ?
#
loop_
_entity_poly.entity_id
_entity_poly.type
_entity_poly.pdbx_seq_one_letter_code
_entity_poly.pdbx_strand_id
1 'polypeptide(L)'
;MGQCHQIVPTILLEECLEIQMQNWLCGYSMMIGKDTIFRIEARSILEGLHIAWEKEFRQLDLECDNALLVESLLDGGAANSKMVELRLIHQLLCRSWK
;
A
#
# COMPACT_ATOMS: atom_id res chain seq x y z
N MET A 1 -16.48 -24.40 -3.19
CA MET A 1 -15.17 -24.25 -2.53
C MET A 1 -14.38 -23.23 -3.34
N GLY A 2 -14.42 -21.96 -2.90
CA GLY A 2 -13.81 -20.85 -3.64
C GLY A 2 -12.34 -20.70 -3.25
N GLN A 3 -11.45 -20.67 -4.25
CA GLN A 3 -10.03 -20.43 -4.04
C GLN A 3 -9.81 -19.00 -3.53
N CYS A 4 -9.30 -18.90 -2.31
CA CYS A 4 -8.87 -17.67 -1.69
C CYS A 4 -7.59 -17.20 -2.42
N HIS A 5 -7.71 -16.21 -3.28
CA HIS A 5 -6.54 -15.57 -3.90
C HIS A 5 -5.95 -14.61 -2.85
N GLN A 6 -4.86 -15.04 -2.22
CA GLN A 6 -4.04 -14.14 -1.40
C GLN A 6 -3.26 -13.23 -2.33
N ILE A 7 -3.66 -11.96 -2.39
CA ILE A 7 -2.82 -10.88 -2.92
C ILE A 7 -2.02 -10.37 -1.72
N VAL A 8 -0.71 -10.58 -1.74
CA VAL A 8 0.22 -10.07 -0.73
C VAL A 8 0.88 -8.84 -1.35
N PRO A 9 0.50 -7.61 -0.98
CA PRO A 9 1.27 -6.43 -1.40
C PRO A 9 2.61 -6.44 -0.66
N THR A 10 3.69 -6.42 -1.43
CA THR A 10 5.05 -6.30 -0.93
C THR A 10 5.35 -4.81 -0.74
N ILE A 11 5.44 -4.36 0.51
CA ILE A 11 5.97 -3.03 0.84
C ILE A 11 7.47 -3.23 1.09
N LEU A 12 8.32 -2.73 0.20
CA LEU A 12 9.77 -2.73 0.40
C LEU A 12 10.19 -1.47 1.14
N LEU A 13 11.06 -1.63 2.13
CA LEU A 13 11.61 -0.52 2.91
C LEU A 13 13.12 -0.53 2.67
N GLU A 14 13.65 0.38 1.85
CA GLU A 14 15.11 0.49 1.66
C GLU A 14 15.76 1.44 2.68
N GLU A 15 16.68 0.90 3.47
CA GLU A 15 17.94 1.59 3.78
C GLU A 15 19.03 0.99 2.87
N CYS A 16 19.71 1.84 2.09
CA CYS A 16 20.72 1.43 1.12
C CYS A 16 21.91 0.70 1.76
N LEU A 17 22.14 -0.57 1.42
CA LEU A 17 23.43 -1.17 1.00
C LEU A 17 23.31 -2.70 0.90
N GLU A 18 23.69 -3.23 -0.26
CA GLU A 18 24.06 -4.63 -0.57
C GLU A 18 23.06 -5.75 -0.20
N ILE A 19 22.55 -6.40 -1.26
CA ILE A 19 21.89 -7.71 -1.34
C ILE A 19 22.12 -8.60 -0.10
N GLN A 20 21.31 -8.41 0.93
CA GLN A 20 21.15 -9.31 2.07
C GLN A 20 19.66 -9.38 2.39
N MET A 21 19.18 -10.57 2.70
CA MET A 21 17.78 -10.90 2.99
C MET A 21 17.04 -9.71 3.63
N GLN A 22 16.14 -9.09 2.87
CA GLN A 22 15.22 -8.09 3.41
C GLN A 22 14.53 -8.73 4.61
N ASN A 23 14.86 -8.25 5.81
CA ASN A 23 14.21 -8.75 7.01
C ASN A 23 12.74 -8.37 6.91
N TRP A 24 11.88 -9.37 6.68
CA TRP A 24 10.44 -9.18 6.68
C TRP A 24 9.99 -8.68 8.05
N LEU A 25 9.72 -7.38 8.16
CA LEU A 25 9.39 -6.73 9.42
C LEU A 25 7.97 -7.07 9.88
N CYS A 26 7.03 -7.07 8.94
CA CYS A 26 5.65 -7.42 9.19
C CYS A 26 4.90 -7.74 7.91
N GLY A 27 3.87 -8.57 8.05
CA GLY A 27 2.88 -8.85 7.02
C GLY A 27 1.49 -8.75 7.59
N TYR A 28 0.50 -8.61 6.72
CA TYR A 28 -0.90 -8.66 7.12
C TYR A 28 -1.70 -9.46 6.09
N SER A 29 -2.91 -9.83 6.49
CA SER A 29 -3.89 -10.45 5.60
C SER A 29 -5.21 -9.74 5.79
N MET A 30 -5.95 -9.55 4.71
CA MET A 30 -7.25 -8.89 4.72
C MET A 30 -8.26 -9.78 4.01
N MET A 31 -9.45 -9.91 4.61
CA MET A 31 -10.58 -10.53 3.92
C MET A 31 -11.12 -9.58 2.86
N ILE A 32 -11.01 -9.99 1.61
CA ILE A 32 -11.56 -9.26 0.48
C ILE A 32 -12.98 -9.76 0.20
N GLY A 33 -13.94 -8.82 0.17
CA GLY A 33 -15.30 -9.09 -0.29
C GLY A 33 -15.36 -9.15 -1.83
N LYS A 34 -16.56 -9.08 -2.39
CA LYS A 34 -16.74 -8.93 -3.84
C LYS A 34 -16.43 -7.49 -4.25
N ASP A 35 -15.28 -7.29 -4.86
CA ASP A 35 -14.83 -5.97 -5.33
C ASP A 35 -13.92 -6.11 -6.56
N THR A 36 -13.54 -4.98 -7.16
CA THR A 36 -12.59 -4.90 -8.27
C THR A 36 -11.15 -5.05 -7.79
N ILE A 37 -10.27 -5.59 -8.64
CA ILE A 37 -8.83 -5.72 -8.36
C ILE A 37 -8.23 -4.37 -7.95
N PHE A 38 -8.53 -3.32 -8.71
CA PHE A 38 -8.08 -1.95 -8.41
C PHE A 38 -8.47 -1.47 -7.00
N ARG A 39 -9.72 -1.73 -6.58
CA ARG A 39 -10.18 -1.38 -5.22
C ARG A 39 -9.52 -2.23 -4.14
N ILE A 40 -9.33 -3.52 -4.40
CA ILE A 40 -8.66 -4.42 -3.45
C ILE A 40 -7.22 -3.98 -3.22
N GLU A 41 -6.50 -3.62 -4.27
CA GLU A 41 -5.11 -3.17 -4.18
C GLU A 41 -4.99 -1.78 -3.53
N ALA A 42 -5.89 -0.84 -3.85
CA ALA A 42 -5.89 0.43 -3.13
C ALA A 42 -6.16 0.22 -1.62
N ARG A 43 -7.09 -0.66 -1.26
CA ARG A 43 -7.32 -1.01 0.15
C ARG A 43 -6.10 -1.67 0.78
N SER A 44 -5.42 -2.54 0.05
CA SER A 44 -4.23 -3.22 0.56
C SER A 44 -3.08 -2.22 0.80
N ILE A 45 -2.85 -1.27 -0.11
CA ILE A 45 -1.90 -0.17 0.12
C ILE A 45 -2.30 0.64 1.37
N LEU A 46 -3.57 1.00 1.49
CA LEU A 46 -4.08 1.79 2.62
C LEU A 46 -3.82 1.09 3.97
N GLU A 47 -4.16 -0.19 4.08
CA GLU A 47 -3.92 -0.98 5.30
C GLU A 47 -2.42 -1.11 5.61
N GLY A 48 -1.61 -1.34 4.58
CA GLY A 48 -0.16 -1.41 4.73
C GLY A 48 0.45 -0.10 5.26
N LEU A 49 0.00 1.05 4.75
CA LEU A 49 0.40 2.36 5.24
C LEU A 49 -0.06 2.62 6.68
N HIS A 50 -1.26 2.18 7.05
CA HIS A 50 -1.73 2.27 8.44
C HIS A 50 -0.86 1.46 9.39
N ILE A 51 -0.55 0.21 9.05
CA ILE A 51 0.34 -0.65 9.84
C ILE A 51 1.72 -0.02 9.97
N ALA A 52 2.25 0.53 8.87
CA ALA A 52 3.56 1.17 8.88
C ALA A 52 3.60 2.40 9.80
N TRP A 53 2.54 3.20 9.76
CA TRP A 53 2.36 4.35 10.65
C TRP A 53 2.25 3.93 12.12
N GLU A 54 1.44 2.91 12.42
CA GLU A 54 1.29 2.37 13.78
C GLU A 54 2.58 1.76 14.33
N LYS A 55 3.46 1.28 13.45
CA LYS A 55 4.80 0.76 13.79
C LYS A 55 5.88 1.85 13.85
N GLU A 56 5.50 3.11 13.66
CA GLU A 56 6.41 4.26 13.70
C GLU A 56 7.55 4.17 12.67
N PHE A 57 7.30 3.57 11.50
CA PHE A 57 8.26 3.62 10.40
C PHE A 57 8.39 5.06 9.89
N ARG A 58 9.63 5.47 9.64
CA ARG A 58 10.02 6.86 9.35
C ARG A 58 10.11 7.17 7.87
N GLN A 59 10.35 6.14 7.08
CA GLN A 59 10.51 6.19 5.64
C GLN A 59 9.89 4.93 5.05
N LEU A 60 9.23 5.06 3.91
CA LEU A 60 8.58 3.97 3.21
C LEU A 60 8.86 4.06 1.71
N ASP A 61 9.26 2.93 1.11
CA ASP A 61 9.07 2.72 -0.31
C ASP A 61 7.81 1.87 -0.50
N LEU A 62 7.01 2.22 -1.50
CA LEU A 62 5.79 1.50 -1.81
C LEU A 62 5.93 0.89 -3.19
N GLU A 63 6.02 -0.42 -3.24
CA GLU A 63 5.99 -1.15 -4.50
C GLU A 63 4.55 -1.59 -4.82
N CYS A 64 4.13 -1.29 -6.04
CA CYS A 64 2.83 -1.69 -6.55
C CYS A 64 2.99 -2.09 -8.02
N ASP A 65 2.56 -3.30 -8.36
CA ASP A 65 2.58 -3.84 -9.72
C ASP A 65 1.39 -3.40 -10.57
N ASN A 66 0.42 -2.70 -9.98
CA ASN A 66 -0.69 -2.08 -10.70
C ASN A 66 -0.33 -0.66 -11.16
N ALA A 67 0.15 -0.57 -12.40
CA ALA A 67 0.49 0.70 -13.05
C ALA A 67 -0.65 1.73 -13.01
N LEU A 68 -1.91 1.34 -13.20
CA LEU A 68 -3.05 2.27 -13.17
C LEU A 68 -3.25 2.88 -11.78
N LEU A 69 -2.99 2.10 -10.72
CA LEU A 69 -3.10 2.57 -9.36
C LEU A 69 -1.96 3.55 -9.04
N VAL A 70 -0.74 3.23 -9.46
CA VAL A 70 0.41 4.12 -9.34
C VAL A 70 0.16 5.45 -10.07
N GLU A 71 -0.27 5.41 -11.33
CA GLU A 71 -0.64 6.60 -12.11
C GLU A 71 -1.72 7.43 -11.38
N SER A 72 -2.76 6.76 -10.88
CA SER A 72 -3.86 7.42 -10.14
C SER A 72 -3.38 8.13 -8.86
N LEU A 73 -2.33 7.62 -8.22
CA LEU A 73 -1.72 8.23 -7.03
C LEU A 73 -0.80 9.40 -7.39
N LEU A 74 -0.05 9.28 -8.49
CA LEU A 74 0.95 10.26 -8.93
C LEU A 74 0.36 11.47 -9.66
N ASP A 75 -0.72 11.29 -10.43
CA ASP A 75 -1.31 12.35 -11.27
C ASP A 75 -1.98 13.48 -10.47
N GLY A 76 -1.86 13.50 -9.13
CA GLY A 76 -2.48 14.49 -8.24
C GLY A 76 -4.01 14.37 -8.14
N GLY A 77 -4.62 13.49 -8.94
CA GLY A 77 -6.06 13.21 -8.94
C GLY A 77 -6.53 12.45 -7.69
N ALA A 78 -5.63 11.82 -6.93
CA ALA A 78 -5.96 11.06 -5.74
C ALA A 78 -6.72 11.87 -4.68
N ALA A 79 -6.33 13.13 -4.45
CA ALA A 79 -6.97 14.01 -3.46
C ALA A 79 -8.45 14.30 -3.76
N ASN A 80 -8.81 14.36 -5.04
CA ASN A 80 -10.17 14.66 -5.52
C ASN A 80 -10.91 13.42 -6.07
N SER A 81 -10.31 12.23 -5.93
CA SER A 81 -10.88 11.00 -6.45
C SER A 81 -12.23 10.72 -5.79
N LYS A 82 -13.19 10.15 -6.55
CA LYS A 82 -14.44 9.65 -5.97
C LYS A 82 -14.21 8.43 -5.07
N MET A 83 -13.08 7.74 -5.25
CA MET A 83 -12.70 6.59 -4.47
C MET A 83 -12.09 7.04 -3.13
N VAL A 84 -12.67 6.56 -2.03
CA VAL A 84 -12.29 6.98 -0.66
C VAL A 84 -10.86 6.56 -0.36
N GLU A 85 -10.48 5.36 -0.79
CA GLU A 85 -9.17 4.76 -0.56
C GLU A 85 -8.05 5.63 -1.15
N LEU A 86 -8.19 6.11 -2.38
CA LEU A 86 -7.19 6.99 -3.01
C LEU A 86 -7.01 8.30 -2.26
N ARG A 87 -8.11 8.88 -1.74
CA ARG A 87 -8.03 10.11 -0.92
C ARG A 87 -7.30 9.84 0.39
N LEU A 88 -7.58 8.72 1.04
CA LEU A 88 -6.94 8.35 2.32
C LEU A 88 -5.46 8.01 2.14
N ILE A 89 -5.11 7.28 1.07
CA ILE A 89 -3.71 7.01 0.71
C ILE A 89 -2.97 8.34 0.50
N HIS A 90 -3.52 9.25 -0.30
CA HIS A 90 -2.92 10.57 -0.51
C HIS A 90 -2.71 11.32 0.81
N GLN A 91 -3.70 11.31 1.71
CA GLN A 91 -3.58 11.94 3.03
C GLN A 91 -2.47 11.31 3.88
N LEU A 92 -2.30 9.99 3.84
CA LEU A 92 -1.24 9.29 4.58
C LEU A 92 0.14 9.57 3.99
N LEU A 93 0.28 9.53 2.66
CA LEU A 93 1.54 9.85 1.99
C LEU A 93 1.99 11.29 2.27
N CYS A 94 1.05 12.23 2.42
CA CYS A 94 1.35 13.61 2.80
C CYS A 94 1.61 13.83 4.31
N ARG A 95 1.55 12.80 5.16
CA ARG A 95 1.90 12.96 6.58
C ARG A 95 3.39 13.20 6.76
N SER A 96 3.75 13.81 7.89
CA SER A 96 5.12 13.80 8.37
C SER A 96 5.46 12.40 8.89
N TRP A 97 6.03 11.57 8.03
CA TRP A 97 6.76 10.38 8.44
C TRP A 97 8.01 10.88 9.19
N LYS A 98 8.03 10.69 10.51
CA LYS A 98 9.02 11.28 11.43
C LYS A 98 10.22 10.40 11.59
#